data_AF-A0A6A4Y3B9-F1
#
_entry.id   AF-A0A6A4Y3B9-F1
#
_cell.length_a   1.000
_cell.length_b   1.000
_cell.length_c   1.000
_cell.angle_alpha   90.00
_cell.angle_beta   90.00
_cell.angle_gamma   90.00
#
_symmetry.space_group_name_H-M   'P 1'
#
loop_
_entity.id
_entity.type
_entity.pdbx_description
1 polymer ?
#
loop_
_entity_poly.entity_id
_entity_poly.type
_entity_poly.pdbx_seq_one_letter_code
_entity_poly.pdbx_strand_id
1 'polypeptide(L)'
;VWASYFTMRYATPLLKHMQWENKFQPVDPGVMALTASFYAGPLMYITSRTSLVLLFQWMNSVTVPQAQLHERVEGTVGMLAFLSLLASVPLVNSFLAQYVHRHHTKHKSNATERFMTTRFNDWKHRYLYWFRRLHLCSRKEGATLYHLFAENPRYKKFPLVSTRGSDCFVYGWDEAAKAYIHQVRLSLMDAALDRQTTWPALTIPICPSAHPTFAAGVLNTHLCGKWTSPPSGKSVHFGANQCQWVQ
;
A
#
# COMPACT_ATOMS: atom_id res chain seq x y z
N VAL A 1 8.94 13.63 6.25
CA VAL A 1 8.00 13.03 5.25
C VAL A 1 8.75 12.44 4.04
N TRP A 2 9.58 13.23 3.33
CA TRP A 2 10.31 12.76 2.14
C TRP A 2 11.15 11.49 2.35
N ALA A 3 11.96 11.42 3.43
CA ALA A 3 12.76 10.24 3.75
C ALA A 3 11.91 8.97 3.93
N SER A 4 10.72 9.10 4.53
CA SER A 4 9.79 7.99 4.72
C SER A 4 9.22 7.51 3.37
N TYR A 5 8.78 8.42 2.50
CA TYR A 5 8.29 8.05 1.16
C TYR A 5 9.39 7.45 0.29
N PHE A 6 10.61 8.01 0.36
CA PHE A 6 11.78 7.45 -0.29
C PHE A 6 11.97 5.99 0.15
N THR A 7 11.97 5.73 1.46
CA THR A 7 12.14 4.38 2.00
C THR A 7 11.03 3.43 1.54
N MET A 8 9.76 3.86 1.56
CA MET A 8 8.65 3.03 1.09
C MET A 8 8.81 2.62 -0.38
N ARG A 9 9.34 3.51 -1.22
CA ARG A 9 9.59 3.24 -2.64
C ARG A 9 10.81 2.33 -2.84
N TYR A 10 11.96 2.70 -2.27
CA TYR A 10 13.24 2.08 -2.56
C TYR A 10 13.55 0.85 -1.70
N ALA A 11 12.82 0.59 -0.63
CA ALA A 11 12.88 -0.69 0.08
C ALA A 11 12.19 -1.82 -0.69
N THR A 12 11.33 -1.52 -1.67
CA THR A 12 10.55 -2.52 -2.40
C THR A 12 11.41 -3.61 -3.09
N PRO A 13 12.47 -3.28 -3.86
CA PRO A 13 13.34 -4.29 -4.46
C PRO A 13 13.99 -5.21 -3.43
N LEU A 14 14.44 -4.65 -2.30
CA LEU A 14 15.03 -5.42 -1.21
C LEU A 14 14.00 -6.38 -0.58
N LEU A 15 12.81 -5.88 -0.26
CA LEU A 15 11.73 -6.69 0.30
C LEU A 15 11.28 -7.81 -0.62
N LYS A 16 11.25 -7.56 -1.93
CA LYS A 16 10.93 -8.54 -2.98
C LYS A 16 12.02 -9.60 -3.10
N HIS A 17 13.28 -9.19 -3.09
CA HIS A 17 14.41 -10.11 -3.13
C HIS A 17 14.43 -11.03 -1.91
N MET A 18 14.13 -10.50 -0.73
CA MET A 18 14.07 -11.27 0.53
C MET A 18 12.74 -12.02 0.75
N GLN A 19 11.75 -11.85 -0.14
CA GLN A 19 10.40 -12.43 -0.02
C GLN A 19 9.69 -12.07 1.30
N TRP A 20 9.87 -10.84 1.77
CA TRP A 20 9.33 -10.35 3.03
C TRP A 20 8.01 -9.60 2.88
N GLU A 21 7.32 -9.69 1.74
CA GLU A 21 6.07 -8.97 1.48
C GLU A 21 4.93 -9.39 2.44
N ASN A 22 5.04 -10.57 3.04
CA ASN A 22 4.10 -11.04 4.07
C ASN A 22 4.38 -10.45 5.47
N LYS A 23 5.59 -9.92 5.72
CA LYS A 23 6.02 -9.34 7.00
C LYS A 23 5.64 -7.87 7.15
N PHE A 24 5.19 -7.24 6.07
CA PHE A 24 4.86 -5.81 6.03
C PHE A 24 3.41 -5.60 5.60
N GLN A 25 2.68 -4.78 6.37
CA GLN A 25 1.37 -4.29 5.96
C GLN A 25 1.50 -3.00 5.13
N PRO A 26 0.74 -2.85 4.04
CA PRO A 26 0.70 -1.60 3.29
C PRO A 26 0.24 -0.45 4.18
N VAL A 27 1.02 0.63 4.22
CA VAL A 27 0.73 1.81 5.03
C VAL A 27 0.15 2.91 4.15
N ASP A 28 -0.91 3.57 4.64
CA ASP A 28 -1.47 4.75 3.98
C ASP A 28 -0.47 5.92 4.04
N PRO A 29 -0.11 6.52 2.89
CA PRO A 29 0.77 7.68 2.85
C PRO A 29 0.27 8.86 3.70
N GLY A 30 -1.05 9.04 3.80
CA GLY A 30 -1.65 10.08 4.64
C GLY A 30 -1.39 9.85 6.13
N VAL A 31 -1.56 8.62 6.62
CA VAL A 31 -1.16 8.24 7.99
C VAL A 31 0.32 8.50 8.21
N MET A 32 1.17 8.13 7.25
CA MET A 32 2.63 8.36 7.38
C MET A 32 2.99 9.84 7.47
N ALA A 33 2.34 10.70 6.68
CA ALA A 33 2.53 12.14 6.76
C ALA A 33 2.10 12.68 8.13
N LEU A 34 0.93 12.27 8.63
CA LEU A 34 0.44 12.66 9.96
C LEU A 34 1.39 12.18 11.06
N THR A 35 1.79 10.90 11.05
CA THR A 35 2.72 10.34 12.04
C THR A 35 4.04 11.11 12.03
N ALA A 36 4.61 11.40 10.86
CA ALA A 36 5.86 12.16 10.79
C ALA A 36 5.70 13.60 11.34
N SER A 37 4.59 14.28 11.03
CA SER A 37 4.32 15.64 11.52
C SER A 37 4.12 15.67 13.04
N PHE A 38 3.34 14.73 13.59
CA PHE A 38 3.09 14.66 15.03
C PHE A 38 4.29 14.17 15.82
N TYR A 39 5.18 13.36 15.22
CA TYR A 39 6.34 12.83 15.92
C TYR A 39 7.51 13.80 15.97
N ALA A 40 7.66 14.67 14.95
CA ALA A 40 8.78 15.59 14.86
C ALA A 40 8.87 16.54 16.06
N GLY A 41 7.76 17.14 16.49
CA GLY A 41 7.72 18.09 17.62
C GLY A 41 8.16 17.46 18.96
N PRO A 42 7.48 16.40 19.44
CA PRO A 42 7.86 15.69 20.65
C PRO A 42 9.29 15.15 20.62
N LEU A 43 9.73 14.61 19.47
CA LEU A 43 11.10 14.13 19.30
C LEU A 43 12.12 15.27 19.50
N MET A 44 11.90 16.43 18.87
CA MET A 44 12.76 17.59 19.03
C MET A 44 12.73 18.14 20.47
N TYR A 45 11.55 18.13 21.09
CA TYR A 45 11.41 18.52 22.51
C TYR A 45 12.21 17.61 23.44
N ILE A 46 12.08 16.30 23.30
CA ILE A 46 12.85 15.32 24.10
C ILE A 46 14.34 15.48 23.83
N THR A 47 14.74 15.59 22.56
CA THR A 47 16.15 15.71 22.18
C THR A 47 16.79 16.96 22.79
N SER A 48 16.08 18.10 22.76
CA SER A 48 16.59 19.37 23.32
C SER A 48 16.60 19.43 24.85
N ARG A 49 15.78 18.64 25.53
CA ARG A 49 15.62 18.67 27.00
C ARG A 49 16.34 17.53 27.72
N THR A 50 16.99 16.63 26.98
CA THR A 50 17.72 15.48 27.54
C THR A 50 19.17 15.49 27.08
N SER A 51 20.00 14.62 27.68
CA SER A 51 21.41 14.43 27.28
C SER A 51 21.57 13.94 25.83
N LEU A 52 20.49 13.59 25.14
CA LEU A 52 20.51 13.31 23.70
C LEU A 52 21.00 14.51 22.87
N VAL A 53 20.82 15.75 23.37
CA VAL A 53 21.40 16.93 22.70
C VAL A 53 22.92 16.84 22.59
N LEU A 54 23.60 16.24 23.58
CA LEU A 54 25.05 16.07 23.58
C LEU A 54 25.48 15.05 22.52
N LEU A 55 24.68 14.00 22.29
CA LEU A 55 24.92 13.06 21.20
C LEU A 55 24.80 13.74 19.83
N PHE A 56 23.80 14.60 19.65
CA PHE A 56 23.66 15.38 18.41
C PHE A 56 24.79 16.39 18.23
N GLN A 57 25.20 17.08 19.29
CA GLN A 57 26.35 17.99 19.25
C GLN A 57 27.64 17.24 18.91
N TRP A 58 27.85 16.06 19.50
CA TRP A 58 28.97 15.19 19.18
C TRP A 58 28.94 14.75 17.72
N MET A 59 27.80 14.28 17.21
CA MET A 59 27.67 13.90 15.79
C MET A 59 28.03 15.05 14.85
N ASN A 60 27.68 16.30 15.21
CA ASN A 60 27.97 17.48 14.40
C ASN A 60 29.42 18.00 14.54
N SER A 61 30.22 17.46 15.47
CA SER A 61 31.62 17.83 15.68
C SER A 61 32.62 16.77 15.22
N VAL A 62 32.19 15.52 14.99
CA VAL A 62 33.05 14.38 14.59
C VAL A 62 33.89 14.65 13.33
N THR A 63 33.33 15.37 12.36
CA THR A 63 33.99 15.66 11.08
C THR A 63 34.66 17.03 11.04
N VAL A 64 34.51 17.84 12.11
CA VAL A 64 35.09 19.17 12.20
C VAL A 64 36.56 19.07 12.64
N PRO A 65 37.51 19.68 11.91
CA PRO A 65 38.91 19.73 12.33
C PRO A 65 39.06 20.41 13.70
N GLN A 66 39.94 19.87 14.56
CA GLN A 66 40.14 20.33 15.94
C GLN A 66 40.39 21.85 16.06
N ALA A 67 41.07 22.44 15.06
CA ALA A 67 41.36 23.88 15.02
C ALA A 67 40.12 24.78 14.85
N GLN A 68 38.98 24.25 14.41
CA GLN A 68 37.78 25.02 14.06
C GLN A 68 36.54 24.63 14.89
N LEU A 69 36.71 23.82 15.93
CA LEU A 69 35.61 23.23 16.72
C LEU A 69 34.65 24.26 17.34
N HIS A 70 35.13 25.46 17.64
CA HIS A 70 34.33 26.52 18.26
C HIS A 70 33.67 27.48 17.26
N GLU A 71 34.06 27.41 15.99
CA GLU A 71 33.61 28.34 14.94
C GLU A 71 32.70 27.65 13.91
N ARG A 72 32.81 26.32 13.78
CA ARG A 72 32.12 25.57 12.73
C ARG A 72 31.36 24.38 13.30
N VAL A 73 30.13 24.22 12.82
CA VAL A 73 29.29 23.04 13.06
C VAL A 73 29.06 22.36 11.73
N GLU A 74 29.34 21.05 11.65
CA GLU A 74 29.05 20.27 10.45
C GLU A 74 27.78 19.45 10.65
N GLY A 75 26.67 19.88 10.05
CA GLY A 75 25.37 19.25 10.23
C GLY A 75 25.13 17.98 9.40
N THR A 76 26.09 17.53 8.58
CA THR A 76 25.90 16.45 7.61
C THR A 76 25.58 15.12 8.28
N VAL A 77 26.40 14.71 9.26
CA VAL A 77 26.23 13.47 10.02
C VAL A 77 24.94 13.49 10.82
N GLY A 78 24.66 14.58 11.53
CA GLY A 78 23.41 14.75 12.28
C GLY A 78 22.17 14.70 11.39
N MET A 79 22.23 15.31 10.21
CA MET A 79 21.14 15.27 9.24
C MET A 79 20.92 13.87 8.68
N LEU A 80 21.99 13.13 8.35
CA LEU A 80 21.90 11.74 7.90
C LEU A 80 21.28 10.83 8.98
N ALA A 81 21.67 11.00 10.24
CA ALA A 81 21.08 10.27 11.36
C ALA A 81 19.59 10.58 11.51
N PHE A 82 19.21 11.86 11.42
CA PHE A 82 17.81 12.27 11.49
C PHE A 82 16.97 11.74 10.31
N LEU A 83 17.51 11.79 9.08
CA LEU A 83 16.86 11.22 7.91
C LEU A 83 16.71 9.70 8.02
N SER A 84 17.70 9.00 8.56
CA SER A 84 17.66 7.55 8.81
C SER A 84 16.60 7.20 9.85
N LEU A 85 16.48 8.01 10.91
CA LEU A 85 15.41 7.85 11.90
C LEU A 85 14.04 7.98 11.24
N LEU A 86 13.81 9.04 10.44
CA LEU A 86 12.55 9.24 9.72
C LEU A 86 12.28 8.16 8.64
N ALA A 87 13.33 7.62 8.04
CA ALA A 87 13.26 6.52 7.08
C ALA A 87 12.82 5.21 7.74
N SER A 88 13.21 4.96 9.00
CA SER A 88 12.82 3.74 9.72
C SER A 88 11.34 3.70 10.13
N VAL A 89 10.70 4.85 10.33
CA VAL A 89 9.28 4.97 10.76
C VAL A 89 8.31 4.13 9.92
N PRO A 90 8.25 4.22 8.57
CA PRO A 90 7.33 3.41 7.77
C PRO A 90 7.59 1.90 7.90
N LEU A 91 8.85 1.48 8.02
CA LEU A 91 9.21 0.06 8.15
C LEU A 91 8.74 -0.49 9.51
N VAL A 92 9.05 0.23 10.58
CA VAL A 92 8.64 -0.10 11.95
C VAL A 92 7.12 -0.13 12.03
N ASN A 93 6.43 0.93 11.59
CA ASN A 93 4.97 1.00 11.63
C ASN A 93 4.31 -0.12 10.81
N SER A 94 4.81 -0.40 9.60
CA SER A 94 4.31 -1.48 8.75
C SER A 94 4.51 -2.86 9.37
N PHE A 95 5.67 -3.10 9.99
CA PHE A 95 5.99 -4.36 10.66
C PHE A 95 5.14 -4.56 11.91
N LEU A 96 5.02 -3.55 12.78
CA LEU A 96 4.16 -3.61 13.95
C LEU A 96 2.70 -3.82 13.56
N ALA A 97 2.22 -3.10 12.54
CA ALA A 97 0.86 -3.27 12.04
C ALA A 97 0.62 -4.70 11.53
N GLN A 98 1.58 -5.31 10.83
CA GLN A 98 1.50 -6.70 10.39
C GLN A 98 1.51 -7.69 11.56
N TYR A 99 2.35 -7.44 12.56
CA TYR A 99 2.44 -8.26 13.76
C TYR A 99 1.10 -8.26 14.52
N VAL A 100 0.59 -7.07 14.84
CA VAL A 100 -0.73 -6.87 15.46
C VAL A 100 -1.81 -7.52 14.60
N HIS A 101 -1.77 -7.34 13.28
CA HIS A 101 -2.75 -7.93 12.37
C HIS A 101 -2.80 -9.45 12.49
N ARG A 102 -1.64 -10.13 12.45
CA ARG A 102 -1.54 -11.60 12.56
C ARG A 102 -2.07 -12.11 13.89
N HIS A 103 -1.82 -11.37 14.98
CA HIS A 103 -2.33 -11.73 16.30
C HIS A 103 -3.86 -11.62 16.38
N HIS A 104 -4.45 -10.58 15.80
CA HIS A 104 -5.91 -10.40 15.81
C HIS A 104 -6.65 -11.32 14.81
N THR A 105 -6.05 -11.71 13.68
CA THR A 105 -6.71 -12.54 12.66
C THR A 105 -6.81 -14.02 12.99
N LYS A 106 -6.24 -14.49 14.10
CA LYS A 106 -6.44 -15.87 14.56
C LYS A 106 -7.91 -16.16 14.91
N HIS A 107 -8.72 -15.13 15.13
CA HIS A 107 -10.16 -15.25 15.36
C HIS A 107 -10.98 -14.60 14.21
N LYS A 108 -11.59 -15.45 13.36
CA LYS A 108 -12.71 -15.17 12.43
C LYS A 108 -12.48 -14.20 11.25
N SER A 109 -12.72 -14.69 10.03
CA SER A 109 -13.78 -14.20 9.10
C SER A 109 -13.64 -14.85 7.72
N ASN A 110 -14.76 -15.08 7.03
CA ASN A 110 -14.80 -15.42 5.60
C ASN A 110 -14.03 -14.36 4.81
N ALA A 111 -12.92 -14.76 4.18
CA ALA A 111 -11.99 -13.85 3.49
C ALA A 111 -12.65 -13.06 2.35
N THR A 112 -13.75 -13.60 1.78
CA THR A 112 -14.42 -13.11 0.58
C THR A 112 -15.09 -11.74 0.78
N GLU A 113 -15.83 -11.54 1.87
CA GLU A 113 -16.57 -10.28 2.08
C GLU A 113 -15.70 -9.15 2.64
N ARG A 114 -14.56 -9.50 3.25
CA ARG A 114 -13.73 -8.57 4.02
C ARG A 114 -13.25 -7.39 3.16
N PHE A 115 -12.78 -7.64 1.94
CA PHE A 115 -12.18 -6.61 1.08
C PHE A 115 -13.21 -5.67 0.42
N MET A 116 -14.49 -6.04 0.46
CA MET A 116 -15.61 -5.23 -0.03
C MET A 116 -16.14 -4.26 1.03
N THR A 117 -15.81 -4.48 2.29
CA THR A 117 -16.32 -3.63 3.38
C THR A 117 -15.67 -2.25 3.33
N THR A 118 -16.46 -1.22 3.68
CA THR A 118 -15.95 0.16 3.86
C THR A 118 -14.83 0.22 4.91
N ARG A 119 -14.84 -0.70 5.89
CA ARG A 119 -13.81 -0.84 6.92
C ARG A 119 -12.47 -1.33 6.37
N PHE A 120 -12.41 -1.97 5.21
CA PHE A 120 -11.14 -2.37 4.62
C PHE A 120 -10.36 -1.19 4.02
N ASN A 121 -11.03 -0.07 3.74
CA ASN A 121 -10.40 1.10 3.14
C ASN A 121 -9.52 1.88 4.13
N ASP A 122 -8.65 2.75 3.60
CA ASP A 122 -7.85 3.68 4.40
C ASP A 122 -8.77 4.62 5.20
N TRP A 123 -8.28 5.13 6.33
CA TRP A 123 -9.07 5.95 7.26
C TRP A 123 -9.73 7.15 6.56
N LYS A 124 -9.04 7.79 5.61
CA LYS A 124 -9.57 8.91 4.81
C LYS A 124 -10.85 8.52 4.05
N HIS A 125 -10.87 7.31 3.48
CA HIS A 125 -12.05 6.80 2.78
C HIS A 125 -13.15 6.42 3.78
N ARG A 126 -12.81 5.84 4.93
CA ARG A 126 -13.79 5.55 5.99
C ARG A 126 -14.49 6.82 6.46
N TYR A 127 -13.73 7.90 6.63
CA TYR A 127 -14.26 9.21 6.98
C TYR A 127 -15.21 9.72 5.89
N LEU A 128 -14.80 9.70 4.62
CA LEU A 128 -15.67 10.09 3.50
C LEU A 128 -16.98 9.28 3.44
N TYR A 129 -16.90 7.96 3.64
CA TYR A 129 -18.08 7.10 3.66
C TYR A 129 -19.02 7.40 4.82
N TRP A 130 -18.46 7.64 6.00
CA TRP A 130 -19.22 8.01 7.18
C TRP A 130 -19.99 9.31 6.95
N PHE A 131 -19.34 10.34 6.39
CA PHE A 131 -20.00 11.60 6.04
C PHE A 131 -21.11 11.45 5.02
N ARG A 132 -20.86 10.69 3.94
CA ARG A 132 -21.82 10.55 2.84
C ARG A 132 -22.92 9.50 3.08
N ARG A 133 -22.87 8.76 4.19
CA ARG A 133 -23.80 7.65 4.51
C ARG A 133 -24.00 6.65 3.36
N LEU A 134 -23.01 6.45 2.49
CA LEU A 134 -23.07 5.57 1.30
C LEU A 134 -23.01 4.06 1.67
N HIS A 135 -23.59 3.67 2.80
CA HIS A 135 -23.34 2.39 3.45
C HIS A 135 -24.21 1.22 2.96
N LEU A 136 -25.21 1.47 2.10
CA LEU A 136 -26.37 0.58 1.94
C LEU A 136 -26.58 0.03 0.52
N CYS A 137 -25.51 -0.25 -0.22
CA CYS A 137 -25.66 -1.06 -1.43
C CYS A 137 -25.90 -2.53 -1.05
N SER A 138 -26.97 -3.12 -1.60
CA SER A 138 -27.33 -4.52 -1.39
C SER A 138 -26.28 -5.45 -2.02
N ARG A 139 -25.76 -5.10 -3.19
CA ARG A 139 -24.76 -5.90 -3.93
C ARG A 139 -23.42 -5.17 -4.01
N LYS A 140 -22.35 -5.87 -3.65
CA LYS A 140 -20.96 -5.38 -3.70
C LYS A 140 -20.08 -6.33 -4.49
N GLU A 141 -19.34 -5.79 -5.45
CA GLU A 141 -18.47 -6.56 -6.35
C GLU A 141 -17.09 -5.90 -6.48
N GLY A 142 -16.12 -6.70 -6.94
CA GLY A 142 -14.74 -6.27 -7.21
C GLY A 142 -13.71 -6.82 -6.22
N ALA A 143 -12.74 -6.00 -5.83
CA ALA A 143 -11.64 -6.34 -4.92
C ALA A 143 -10.85 -7.63 -5.25
N THR A 144 -10.91 -8.14 -6.48
CA THR A 144 -10.24 -9.40 -6.87
C THR A 144 -8.73 -9.32 -6.65
N LEU A 145 -8.18 -8.12 -6.84
CA LEU A 145 -6.78 -7.82 -6.59
C LEU A 145 -6.39 -8.00 -5.11
N TYR A 146 -7.26 -7.64 -4.17
CA TYR A 146 -7.00 -7.81 -2.75
C TYR A 146 -7.14 -9.28 -2.31
N HIS A 147 -8.03 -10.04 -2.95
CA HIS A 147 -8.05 -11.50 -2.80
C HIS A 147 -6.74 -12.12 -3.25
N LEU A 148 -6.24 -11.71 -4.41
CA LEU A 148 -4.94 -12.17 -4.93
C LEU A 148 -3.79 -11.85 -3.95
N PHE A 149 -3.79 -10.66 -3.36
CA PHE A 149 -2.77 -10.25 -2.39
C PHE A 149 -2.85 -10.99 -1.05
N ALA A 150 -4.05 -11.44 -0.67
CA ALA A 150 -4.24 -12.25 0.53
C ALA A 150 -3.75 -13.69 0.32
N GLU A 151 -3.95 -14.23 -0.88
CA GLU A 151 -3.47 -15.56 -1.28
C GLU A 151 -1.95 -15.59 -1.43
N ASN A 152 -1.38 -14.61 -2.13
CA ASN A 152 0.06 -14.48 -2.28
C ASN A 152 0.50 -13.01 -2.26
N PRO A 153 1.13 -12.54 -1.16
CA PRO A 153 1.60 -11.17 -1.02
C PRO A 153 2.62 -10.73 -2.07
N ARG A 154 3.27 -11.67 -2.77
CA ARG A 154 4.22 -11.38 -3.85
C ARG A 154 3.58 -10.65 -5.02
N TYR A 155 2.26 -10.73 -5.20
CA TYR A 155 1.55 -9.98 -6.24
C TYR A 155 1.43 -8.48 -5.94
N LYS A 156 1.74 -8.01 -4.73
CA LYS A 156 1.73 -6.57 -4.42
C LYS A 156 2.91 -5.88 -5.08
N LYS A 157 2.69 -4.88 -5.93
CA LYS A 157 3.76 -4.09 -6.55
C LYS A 157 4.59 -3.33 -5.52
N PHE A 158 3.93 -2.72 -4.53
CA PHE A 158 4.57 -1.98 -3.44
C PHE A 158 4.07 -2.51 -2.09
N PRO A 159 4.82 -3.41 -1.41
CA PRO A 159 4.33 -4.05 -0.18
C PRO A 159 4.15 -3.06 0.98
N LEU A 160 4.89 -1.95 0.98
CA LEU A 160 4.84 -0.91 2.02
C LEU A 160 3.79 0.18 1.75
N VAL A 161 3.30 0.33 0.52
CA VAL A 161 2.43 1.44 0.12
C VAL A 161 1.00 0.94 -0.04
N SER A 162 0.05 1.53 0.68
CA SER A 162 -1.37 1.28 0.43
C SER A 162 -1.79 1.86 -0.92
N THR A 163 -2.19 1.00 -1.85
CA THR A 163 -2.78 1.38 -3.14
C THR A 163 -4.30 1.54 -3.08
N ARG A 164 -4.92 1.26 -1.93
CA ARG A 164 -6.36 1.48 -1.71
C ARG A 164 -6.75 2.94 -1.92
N GLY A 165 -5.78 3.84 -1.73
CA GLY A 165 -5.89 5.26 -2.01
C GLY A 165 -6.30 5.62 -3.44
N SER A 166 -5.95 4.76 -4.41
CA SER A 166 -6.21 4.98 -5.84
C SER A 166 -7.40 4.17 -6.37
N ASP A 167 -8.11 3.45 -5.52
CA ASP A 167 -9.27 2.68 -5.96
C ASP A 167 -10.44 3.60 -6.29
N CYS A 168 -11.19 3.23 -7.33
CA CYS A 168 -12.42 3.89 -7.73
C CYS A 168 -13.61 3.06 -7.25
N PHE A 169 -14.68 3.73 -6.79
CA PHE A 169 -15.92 3.07 -6.40
C PHE A 169 -17.04 3.57 -7.28
N VAL A 170 -17.57 2.67 -8.11
CA VAL A 170 -18.66 2.93 -9.03
C VAL A 170 -19.96 2.49 -8.36
N TYR A 171 -20.96 3.37 -8.39
CA TYR A 171 -22.27 3.12 -7.80
C TYR A 171 -23.33 3.06 -8.90
N GLY A 172 -24.03 1.94 -8.99
CA GLY A 172 -25.22 1.79 -9.82
C GLY A 172 -26.43 2.38 -9.11
N TRP A 173 -27.03 3.39 -9.71
CA TRP A 173 -28.30 3.96 -9.26
C TRP A 173 -29.45 3.25 -9.97
N ASP A 174 -30.42 2.78 -9.20
CA ASP A 174 -31.67 2.27 -9.72
C ASP A 174 -32.75 3.34 -9.57
N GLU A 175 -33.32 3.75 -10.71
CA GLU A 175 -34.38 4.76 -10.76
C GLU A 175 -35.70 4.23 -10.15
N ALA A 176 -35.99 2.94 -10.31
CA ALA A 176 -37.21 2.34 -9.78
C ALA A 176 -37.18 2.27 -8.24
N ALA A 177 -36.04 1.88 -7.67
CA ALA A 177 -35.84 1.81 -6.23
C ALA A 177 -35.45 3.16 -5.59
N LYS A 178 -35.13 4.19 -6.40
CA LYS A 178 -34.54 5.48 -5.96
C LYS A 178 -33.39 5.28 -4.97
N ALA A 179 -32.53 4.30 -5.24
CA ALA A 179 -31.46 3.90 -4.34
C ALA A 179 -30.24 3.38 -5.09
N TYR A 180 -29.08 3.41 -4.42
CA TYR A 180 -27.87 2.77 -4.91
C TYR A 180 -27.93 1.26 -4.64
N ILE A 181 -28.16 0.46 -5.69
CA ILE A 181 -28.33 -0.99 -5.56
C ILE A 181 -27.00 -1.75 -5.61
N HIS A 182 -26.02 -1.21 -6.33
CA HIS A 182 -24.80 -1.92 -6.71
C HIS A 182 -23.57 -1.05 -6.51
N GLN A 183 -22.52 -1.64 -5.93
CA GLN A 183 -21.23 -1.00 -5.74
C GLN A 183 -20.13 -1.88 -6.34
N VAL A 184 -19.37 -1.34 -7.29
CA VAL A 184 -18.17 -2.00 -7.84
C VAL A 184 -16.93 -1.27 -7.38
N ARG A 185 -16.01 -2.00 -6.74
CA ARG A 185 -14.66 -1.51 -6.44
C ARG A 185 -13.76 -1.83 -7.61
N LEU A 186 -13.17 -0.79 -8.20
CA LEU A 186 -12.17 -0.88 -9.24
C LEU A 186 -10.80 -0.50 -8.69
N SER A 187 -9.81 -1.36 -8.92
CA SER A 187 -8.42 -1.12 -8.55
C SER A 187 -7.56 -0.88 -9.78
N LEU A 188 -6.66 0.09 -9.69
CA LEU A 188 -5.74 0.41 -10.78
C LEU A 188 -4.62 -0.64 -10.83
N MET A 189 -4.65 -1.47 -11.88
CA MET A 189 -3.74 -2.61 -12.02
C MET A 189 -2.28 -2.19 -12.02
N ASP A 190 -1.92 -1.21 -12.85
CA ASP A 190 -0.53 -0.76 -13.00
C ASP A 190 0.07 -0.19 -11.70
N ALA A 191 -0.75 0.36 -10.82
CA ALA A 191 -0.28 0.89 -9.55
C ALA A 191 -0.06 -0.19 -8.51
N ALA A 192 -0.87 -1.25 -8.53
CA ALA A 192 -1.00 -2.20 -7.42
C ALA A 192 -0.49 -3.61 -7.72
N LEU A 193 -0.64 -4.10 -8.95
CA LEU A 193 -0.30 -5.48 -9.33
C LEU A 193 1.15 -5.60 -9.82
N ASP A 194 1.88 -6.53 -9.23
CA ASP A 194 3.10 -7.11 -9.78
C ASP A 194 2.75 -8.43 -10.46
N ARG A 195 2.90 -8.48 -11.78
CA ARG A 195 2.55 -9.65 -12.60
C ARG A 195 3.58 -10.79 -12.51
N GLN A 196 4.67 -10.61 -11.75
CA GLN A 196 5.69 -11.63 -11.53
C GLN A 196 6.24 -12.18 -12.87
N THR A 197 6.60 -11.29 -13.79
CA THR A 197 7.13 -11.65 -15.13
C THR A 197 8.45 -12.41 -15.08
N THR A 198 9.15 -12.40 -13.95
CA THR A 198 10.43 -13.07 -13.74
C THR A 198 10.29 -14.50 -13.23
N TRP A 199 9.14 -14.89 -12.66
CA TRP A 199 8.93 -16.20 -12.05
C TRP A 199 7.80 -16.96 -12.77
N PRO A 200 8.10 -17.92 -13.66
CA PRO A 200 7.10 -18.58 -14.50
C PRO A 200 5.92 -19.18 -13.73
N ALA A 201 6.17 -19.77 -12.55
CA ALA A 201 5.14 -20.37 -11.70
C ALA A 201 4.12 -19.36 -11.14
N LEU A 202 4.50 -18.09 -11.01
CA LEU A 202 3.66 -17.02 -10.47
C LEU A 202 3.26 -16.00 -11.54
N THR A 203 3.69 -16.16 -12.78
CA THR A 203 3.42 -15.15 -13.80
C THR A 203 1.93 -15.05 -14.08
N ILE A 204 1.40 -13.83 -14.04
CA ILE A 204 0.04 -13.51 -14.47
C ILE A 204 0.10 -12.85 -15.86
N PRO A 205 -0.15 -13.62 -16.93
CA PRO A 205 -0.23 -13.07 -18.27
C PRO A 205 -1.48 -12.22 -18.50
N ILE A 206 -1.38 -11.33 -19.50
CA ILE A 206 -2.53 -10.62 -20.06
C ILE A 206 -3.16 -11.54 -21.10
N CYS A 207 -4.49 -11.65 -21.05
CA CYS A 207 -5.27 -12.33 -22.07
C CYS A 207 -5.08 -11.63 -23.42
N PRO A 208 -4.73 -12.36 -24.50
CA PRO A 208 -4.56 -11.77 -25.82
C PRO A 208 -5.90 -11.40 -26.50
N SER A 209 -7.01 -11.93 -25.99
CA SER A 209 -8.34 -11.67 -26.54
C SER A 209 -8.85 -10.30 -26.10
N ALA A 210 -9.51 -9.59 -27.01
CA ALA A 210 -10.23 -8.36 -26.67
C ALA A 210 -11.57 -8.69 -25.98
N HIS A 211 -11.90 -7.96 -24.92
CA HIS A 211 -13.18 -8.10 -24.21
C HIS A 211 -13.97 -6.79 -24.23
N PRO A 212 -14.57 -6.40 -25.39
CA PRO A 212 -15.26 -5.13 -25.54
C PRO A 212 -16.55 -5.04 -24.72
N THR A 213 -17.09 -6.17 -24.27
CA THR A 213 -18.34 -6.25 -23.50
C THR A 213 -18.21 -5.79 -22.05
N PHE A 214 -16.98 -5.71 -21.52
CA PHE A 214 -16.73 -5.31 -20.15
C PHE A 214 -16.00 -3.96 -20.13
N ALA A 215 -16.50 -2.99 -19.37
CA ALA A 215 -15.87 -1.67 -19.27
C ALA A 215 -14.56 -1.69 -18.45
N ALA A 216 -14.53 -2.51 -17.39
CA ALA A 216 -13.34 -2.76 -16.58
C ALA A 216 -12.79 -4.16 -16.82
N GLY A 217 -11.50 -4.34 -16.57
CA GLY A 217 -10.86 -5.65 -16.64
C GLY A 217 -11.24 -6.57 -15.47
N VAL A 218 -10.95 -7.85 -15.64
CA VAL A 218 -11.21 -8.89 -14.64
C VAL A 218 -9.97 -9.75 -14.49
N LEU A 219 -9.62 -10.08 -13.25
CA LEU A 219 -8.62 -11.10 -12.94
C LEU A 219 -9.34 -12.39 -12.55
N ASN A 220 -9.19 -13.45 -13.34
CA ASN A 220 -9.80 -14.75 -13.05
C ASN A 220 -8.99 -15.91 -13.64
N THR A 221 -9.52 -17.12 -13.51
CA THR A 221 -8.94 -18.35 -14.06
C THR A 221 -9.56 -18.75 -15.41
N HIS A 222 -10.37 -17.88 -16.01
CA HIS A 222 -11.11 -18.20 -17.21
C HIS A 222 -10.19 -18.15 -18.44
N LEU A 223 -10.19 -19.22 -19.22
CA LEU A 223 -9.39 -19.29 -20.44
C LEU A 223 -10.20 -18.77 -21.63
N CYS A 224 -9.63 -17.82 -22.37
CA CYS A 224 -10.25 -17.28 -23.57
C CYS A 224 -9.66 -17.95 -24.81
N GLY A 225 -10.52 -18.55 -25.63
CA GLY A 225 -10.13 -19.23 -26.88
C GLY A 225 -9.24 -20.45 -26.64
N LYS A 226 -8.35 -20.74 -27.60
CA LYS A 226 -7.40 -21.88 -27.56
C LYS A 226 -6.09 -21.52 -26.85
N TRP A 227 -6.19 -20.89 -25.69
CA TRP A 227 -5.00 -20.49 -24.94
C TRP A 227 -4.63 -21.51 -23.88
N THR A 228 -3.34 -21.83 -23.80
CA THR A 228 -2.79 -22.71 -22.77
C THR A 228 -2.88 -22.04 -21.40
N SER A 229 -3.40 -22.77 -20.42
CA SER A 229 -3.51 -22.28 -19.05
C SER A 229 -2.15 -21.85 -18.51
N PRO A 230 -2.02 -20.63 -17.97
CA PRO A 230 -0.77 -20.21 -17.36
C PRO A 230 -0.44 -21.08 -16.14
N PRO A 231 0.84 -21.19 -15.76
CA PRO A 231 1.25 -21.95 -14.58
C PRO A 231 0.60 -21.45 -13.28
N SER A 232 0.33 -20.14 -13.19
CA SER A 232 -0.37 -19.53 -12.06
C SER A 232 -1.88 -19.80 -12.06
N GLY A 233 -2.42 -20.32 -13.17
CA GLY A 233 -3.84 -20.53 -13.43
C GLY A 233 -4.66 -19.23 -13.56
N LYS A 234 -4.03 -18.05 -13.54
CA LYS A 234 -4.71 -16.74 -13.52
C LYS A 234 -4.27 -15.87 -14.68
N SER A 235 -5.23 -15.13 -15.23
CA SER A 235 -4.99 -14.17 -16.31
C SER A 235 -5.74 -12.86 -16.08
N VAL A 236 -5.14 -11.79 -16.58
CA VAL A 236 -5.79 -10.47 -16.63
C VAL A 236 -6.53 -10.35 -17.96
N HIS A 237 -7.83 -10.13 -17.88
CA HIS A 237 -8.68 -9.83 -19.02
C HIS A 237 -8.91 -8.32 -19.03
N PHE A 238 -8.34 -7.61 -19.99
CA PHE A 238 -8.61 -6.18 -20.10
C PHE A 238 -10.02 -5.94 -20.61
N GLY A 239 -10.69 -4.94 -20.04
CA GLY A 239 -11.94 -4.43 -20.57
C GLY A 239 -11.75 -3.67 -21.89
N ALA A 240 -12.83 -3.03 -22.35
CA ALA A 240 -12.84 -2.15 -23.49
C ALA A 240 -11.70 -1.13 -23.43
N ASN A 241 -11.12 -0.81 -24.59
CA ASN A 241 -10.03 0.16 -24.75
C ASN A 241 -8.80 -0.09 -23.87
N GLN A 242 -8.49 -1.36 -23.54
CA GLN A 242 -7.35 -1.72 -22.67
C GLN A 242 -7.39 -1.04 -21.29
N CYS A 243 -8.60 -0.94 -20.73
CA CYS A 243 -8.84 -0.31 -19.44
C CYS A 243 -7.95 -0.90 -18.33
N GLN A 244 -7.17 -0.05 -17.66
CA GLN A 244 -6.25 -0.44 -16.58
C GLN A 244 -6.94 -0.70 -15.22
N TRP A 245 -8.24 -0.46 -15.15
CA TRP A 245 -9.05 -0.70 -13.97
C TRP A 245 -9.51 -2.15 -13.95
N VAL A 246 -9.32 -2.82 -12.82
CA VAL A 246 -9.75 -4.21 -12.62
C VAL A 246 -10.72 -4.26 -11.45
N GLN A 247 -11.84 -4.95 -11.64
CA GLN A 247 -12.77 -5.29 -10.56
C GLN A 247 -12.21 -6.45 -9.74
#